data_AF-A0A2V8A1Z0-F1
#
_entry.id   AF-A0A2V8A1Z0-F1
#
_cell.length_a   1.000
_cell.length_b   1.000
_cell.length_c   1.000
_cell.angle_alpha   90.00
_cell.angle_beta   90.00
_cell.angle_gamma   90.00
#
_symmetry.space_group_name_H-M   'P 1'
#
loop_
_entity.id
_entity.type
_entity.pdbx_description
1 polymer ?
#
loop_
_entity_poly.entity_id
_entity_poly.type
_entity_poly.pdbx_seq_one_letter_code
_entity_poly.pdbx_strand_id
1 'polypeptide(L)'
;MKRVRALRALRSLHFAIVLTAAWVVTATPGAQDRKTLDLILDTYVRDGFVYYRALKIDRAKLDSYVAQLGLVAPDKLSRDERLAFWLNAYNALVLRTVADHYPIQARSKEYPPKSIRQIPGAFERLSHRVGGSSLTLDQIEQNILPDFHDPRVYLALG
;
A
#
# COMPACT_ATOMS: atom_id res chain seq x y z
N MET A 1 -47.36 60.44 -43.34
CA MET A 1 -47.42 59.09 -43.94
C MET A 1 -46.77 58.08 -42.98
N LYS A 2 -47.54 57.02 -42.68
CA LYS A 2 -47.15 55.64 -42.30
C LYS A 2 -46.27 55.36 -41.06
N ARG A 3 -46.97 54.79 -40.06
CA ARG A 3 -46.53 53.99 -38.90
C ARG A 3 -45.54 52.88 -39.26
N VAL A 4 -44.66 52.47 -38.33
CA VAL A 4 -44.41 51.06 -37.94
C VAL A 4 -43.87 50.98 -36.50
N ARG A 5 -44.49 50.12 -35.67
CA ARG A 5 -44.08 49.67 -34.33
C ARG A 5 -42.99 48.60 -34.43
N ALA A 6 -42.08 48.55 -33.47
CA ALA A 6 -41.49 47.26 -33.03
C ALA A 6 -41.03 47.37 -31.57
N LEU A 7 -41.84 46.85 -30.64
CA LEU A 7 -41.39 46.46 -29.31
C LEU A 7 -40.42 45.28 -29.47
N ARG A 8 -39.19 45.40 -28.97
CA ARG A 8 -38.32 44.24 -28.75
C ARG A 8 -38.53 43.75 -27.31
N ALA A 9 -39.13 42.58 -27.20
CA ALA A 9 -39.27 41.86 -25.94
C ALA A 9 -37.90 41.46 -25.39
N LEU A 10 -37.65 41.82 -24.14
CA LEU A 10 -36.48 41.39 -23.38
C LEU A 10 -36.64 39.88 -23.08
N ARG A 11 -35.82 39.04 -23.68
CA ARG A 11 -35.75 37.61 -23.32
C ARG A 11 -34.82 37.45 -22.12
N SER A 12 -35.40 37.37 -20.93
CA SER A 12 -34.69 37.03 -19.70
C SER A 12 -34.27 35.55 -19.74
N LEU A 13 -33.00 35.30 -20.04
CA LEU A 13 -32.42 33.95 -20.01
C LEU A 13 -32.14 33.58 -18.55
N HIS A 14 -33.01 32.77 -17.94
CA HIS A 14 -32.76 32.20 -16.62
C HIS A 14 -31.74 31.08 -16.77
N PHE A 15 -30.49 31.34 -16.41
CA PHE A 15 -29.47 30.29 -16.30
C PHE A 15 -29.70 29.56 -14.98
N ALA A 16 -30.41 28.43 -15.02
CA ALA A 16 -30.50 27.54 -13.87
C ALA A 16 -29.15 26.84 -13.68
N ILE A 17 -28.37 27.30 -12.70
CA ILE A 17 -27.15 26.63 -12.26
C ILE A 17 -27.58 25.38 -11.49
N VAL A 18 -27.55 24.23 -12.16
CA VAL A 18 -27.68 22.93 -11.50
C VAL A 18 -26.34 22.64 -10.81
N LEU A 19 -26.26 22.95 -9.52
CA LEU A 19 -25.18 22.50 -8.64
C LEU A 19 -25.33 20.99 -8.45
N THR A 20 -24.68 20.20 -9.30
CA THR A 20 -24.44 18.78 -9.00
C THR A 20 -23.43 18.72 -7.85
N ALA A 21 -23.89 18.42 -6.65
CA ALA A 21 -23.01 17.99 -5.56
C ALA A 21 -22.37 16.65 -5.97
N ALA A 22 -21.11 16.70 -6.42
CA ALA A 22 -20.31 15.51 -6.61
C ALA A 22 -20.01 14.94 -5.23
N TRP A 23 -20.67 13.84 -4.87
CA TRP A 23 -20.28 13.04 -3.72
C TRP A 23 -18.92 12.44 -4.04
N VAL A 24 -17.86 13.03 -3.49
CA VAL A 24 -16.54 12.38 -3.46
C VAL A 24 -16.68 11.21 -2.50
N VAL A 25 -16.88 10.01 -3.04
CA VAL A 25 -16.71 8.77 -2.28
C VAL A 25 -15.23 8.71 -1.93
N THR A 26 -14.87 9.15 -0.72
CA THR A 26 -13.55 8.91 -0.17
C THR A 26 -13.45 7.42 0.11
N ALA A 27 -12.88 6.66 -0.83
CA ALA A 27 -12.52 5.27 -0.57
C ALA A 27 -11.59 5.26 0.64
N THR A 28 -11.90 4.44 1.65
CA THR A 28 -11.02 4.23 2.80
C THR A 28 -9.70 3.67 2.27
N PRO A 29 -8.55 4.34 2.50
CA PRO A 29 -7.26 3.91 1.95
C PRO A 29 -6.96 2.43 2.22
N GLY A 30 -7.26 1.95 3.43
CA GLY A 30 -6.99 0.57 3.84
C GLY A 30 -7.74 -0.52 3.06
N ALA A 31 -8.88 -0.21 2.43
CA ALA A 31 -9.63 -1.19 1.64
C ALA A 31 -9.03 -1.40 0.23
N GLN A 32 -8.45 -0.37 -0.36
CA GLN A 32 -7.76 -0.45 -1.65
C GLN A 32 -6.38 -1.08 -1.50
N ASP A 33 -5.70 -0.76 -0.40
CA ASP A 33 -4.39 -1.30 -0.06
C ASP A 33 -4.43 -2.83 0.07
N ARG A 34 -5.43 -3.37 0.78
CA ARG A 34 -5.61 -4.82 0.94
C ARG A 34 -5.77 -5.55 -0.39
N LYS A 35 -6.63 -5.05 -1.28
CA LYS A 35 -6.88 -5.67 -2.59
C LYS A 35 -5.63 -5.71 -3.47
N THR A 36 -4.73 -4.74 -3.32
CA THR A 36 -3.51 -4.67 -4.12
C THR A 36 -2.51 -5.75 -3.70
N LEU A 37 -2.30 -5.92 -2.38
CA LEU A 37 -1.44 -6.99 -1.87
C LEU A 37 -2.01 -8.37 -2.22
N ASP A 38 -3.31 -8.56 -2.06
CA ASP A 38 -3.98 -9.83 -2.43
C ASP A 38 -3.70 -10.19 -3.89
N LEU A 39 -3.82 -9.24 -4.82
CA LEU A 39 -3.52 -9.47 -6.25
C LEU A 39 -2.04 -9.85 -6.48
N ILE A 40 -1.11 -9.23 -5.75
CA ILE A 40 0.32 -9.57 -5.82
C ILE A 40 0.51 -11.02 -5.35
N LEU A 41 -0.05 -11.37 -4.19
CA LEU A 41 0.07 -12.72 -3.64
C LEU A 41 -0.59 -13.76 -4.56
N ASP A 42 -1.79 -13.49 -5.07
CA ASP A 42 -2.50 -14.33 -6.04
C ASP A 42 -1.73 -14.53 -7.35
N THR A 43 -0.89 -13.57 -7.73
CA THR A 43 -0.08 -13.69 -8.96
C THR A 43 1.20 -14.48 -8.69
N TYR A 44 1.85 -14.27 -7.55
CA TYR A 44 3.23 -14.69 -7.33
C TYR A 44 3.43 -15.79 -6.28
N VAL A 45 2.38 -16.23 -5.58
CA VAL A 45 2.48 -17.27 -4.54
C VAL A 45 1.78 -18.55 -4.98
N ARG A 46 2.49 -19.68 -4.96
CA ARG A 46 1.91 -21.01 -5.19
C ARG A 46 2.49 -22.00 -4.20
N ASP A 47 1.65 -22.88 -3.67
CA ASP A 47 2.04 -23.91 -2.71
C ASP A 47 2.80 -23.37 -1.49
N GLY A 48 2.46 -22.14 -1.06
CA GLY A 48 3.13 -21.44 0.05
C GLY A 48 4.49 -20.82 -0.32
N PHE A 49 4.94 -20.88 -1.58
CA PHE A 49 6.20 -20.32 -2.03
C PHE A 49 5.99 -19.10 -2.93
N VAL A 50 6.83 -18.06 -2.73
CA VAL A 50 6.86 -16.87 -3.58
C VAL A 50 7.80 -17.10 -4.77
N TYR A 51 7.31 -16.86 -5.99
CA TYR A 51 8.10 -16.91 -7.22
C TYR A 51 8.88 -15.61 -7.47
N TYR A 52 9.90 -15.37 -6.65
CA TYR A 52 10.70 -14.13 -6.65
C TYR A 52 11.37 -13.78 -7.98
N ARG A 53 11.71 -14.77 -8.82
CA ARG A 53 12.24 -14.49 -10.17
C ARG A 53 11.23 -13.73 -11.01
N ALA A 54 9.97 -14.17 -11.02
CA ALA A 54 8.90 -13.54 -11.78
C ALA A 54 8.50 -12.21 -11.14
N LEU A 55 8.36 -12.17 -9.81
CA LEU A 55 8.04 -10.95 -9.08
C LEU A 55 9.08 -9.85 -9.31
N LYS A 56 10.38 -10.18 -9.36
CA LYS A 56 11.44 -9.22 -9.67
C LYS A 56 11.29 -8.60 -11.06
N ILE A 57 10.86 -9.40 -12.05
CA ILE A 57 10.68 -8.95 -13.43
C ILE A 57 9.48 -8.02 -13.56
N ASP A 58 8.35 -8.34 -12.91
CA ASP A 58 7.12 -7.53 -12.93
C ASP A 58 6.80 -6.94 -11.54
N ARG A 59 7.76 -6.18 -11.01
CA ARG A 59 7.70 -5.59 -9.66
C ARG A 59 6.92 -4.29 -9.56
N ALA A 60 6.48 -3.72 -10.68
CA ALA A 60 5.93 -2.36 -10.72
C ALA A 60 4.73 -2.18 -9.78
N LYS A 61 3.85 -3.19 -9.71
CA LYS A 61 2.70 -3.19 -8.78
C LYS A 61 3.14 -3.20 -7.31
N LEU A 62 4.14 -4.02 -6.98
CA LEU A 62 4.69 -4.09 -5.62
C LEU A 62 5.34 -2.77 -5.23
N ASP A 63 6.12 -2.16 -6.11
CA ASP A 63 6.78 -0.87 -5.83
C ASP A 63 5.75 0.25 -5.64
N SER A 64 4.72 0.30 -6.48
CA SER A 64 3.62 1.25 -6.34
C SER A 64 2.88 1.05 -5.02
N TYR A 65 2.60 -0.19 -4.64
CA TYR A 65 1.94 -0.51 -3.38
C TYR A 65 2.79 -0.06 -2.19
N VAL A 66 4.08 -0.38 -2.17
CA VAL A 66 4.99 0.05 -1.10
C VAL A 66 5.11 1.57 -1.03
N ALA A 67 5.09 2.28 -2.16
CA ALA A 67 5.07 3.73 -2.17
C ALA A 67 3.79 4.30 -1.53
N GLN A 68 2.63 3.69 -1.78
CA GLN A 68 1.34 4.10 -1.17
C GLN A 68 1.34 3.89 0.34
N LEU A 69 1.92 2.78 0.84
CA LEU A 69 2.06 2.53 2.28
C LEU A 69 2.82 3.66 3.00
N GLY A 70 3.74 4.32 2.32
CA GLY A 70 4.46 5.50 2.83
C GLY A 70 3.58 6.72 3.11
N LEU A 71 2.43 6.82 2.43
CA LEU A 71 1.52 7.97 2.48
C LEU A 71 0.38 7.80 3.49
N VAL A 72 0.16 6.58 3.98
CA VAL A 72 -0.89 6.28 4.95
C VAL A 72 -0.56 6.92 6.30
N ALA A 73 -1.58 7.41 7.01
CA ALA A 73 -1.51 7.91 8.38
C ALA A 73 -2.14 6.88 9.33
N PRO A 74 -1.36 5.94 9.91
CA PRO A 74 -1.92 4.78 10.61
C PRO A 74 -2.58 5.15 11.94
N ASP A 75 -2.18 6.27 12.54
CA ASP A 75 -2.76 6.85 13.75
C ASP A 75 -4.24 7.22 13.60
N LYS A 76 -4.70 7.46 12.37
CA LYS A 76 -6.10 7.77 12.05
C LYS A 76 -6.96 6.53 11.80
N LEU A 77 -6.35 5.35 11.72
CA LEU A 77 -7.07 4.09 11.49
C LEU A 77 -7.65 3.56 12.81
N SER A 78 -8.75 2.81 12.70
CA SER A 78 -9.20 1.99 13.82
C SER A 78 -8.12 0.99 14.23
N ARG A 79 -8.21 0.45 15.44
CA ARG A 79 -7.22 -0.51 15.95
C ARG A 79 -7.01 -1.69 15.00
N ASP A 80 -8.08 -2.28 14.49
CA ASP A 80 -8.00 -3.47 13.63
C ASP A 80 -7.48 -3.14 12.23
N GLU A 81 -7.88 -1.98 11.68
CA GLU A 81 -7.33 -1.48 10.41
C GLU A 81 -5.84 -1.16 10.53
N ARG A 82 -5.42 -0.60 11.67
CA ARG A 82 -4.01 -0.30 11.94
C ARG A 82 -3.18 -1.58 12.06
N LEU A 83 -3.71 -2.60 12.73
CA LEU A 83 -3.06 -3.92 12.81
C LEU A 83 -2.91 -4.53 11.41
N ALA A 84 -3.99 -4.57 10.64
CA ALA A 84 -3.98 -5.09 9.27
C ALA A 84 -3.01 -4.31 8.37
N PHE A 85 -2.97 -2.99 8.50
CA PHE A 85 -2.02 -2.13 7.80
C PHE A 85 -0.57 -2.53 8.11
N TRP A 86 -0.19 -2.66 9.38
CA TRP A 86 1.20 -2.98 9.74
C TRP A 86 1.62 -4.39 9.32
N LEU A 87 0.73 -5.39 9.42
CA LEU A 87 1.00 -6.74 8.92
C LEU A 87 1.18 -6.76 7.39
N ASN A 88 0.28 -6.11 6.66
CA ASN A 88 0.37 -6.01 5.20
C ASN A 88 1.63 -5.25 4.77
N ALA A 89 1.97 -4.18 5.47
CA ALA A 89 3.16 -3.41 5.20
C ALA A 89 4.42 -4.23 5.44
N TYR A 90 4.54 -4.92 6.58
CA TYR A 90 5.67 -5.80 6.86
C TYR A 90 5.84 -6.84 5.74
N ASN A 91 4.78 -7.55 5.39
CA ASN A 91 4.83 -8.59 4.36
C ASN A 91 5.22 -8.03 2.98
N ALA A 92 4.69 -6.87 2.59
CA ALA A 92 5.08 -6.22 1.34
C ALA A 92 6.55 -5.75 1.32
N LEU A 93 7.05 -5.26 2.45
CA LEU A 93 8.44 -4.85 2.61
C LEU A 93 9.40 -6.05 2.58
N VAL A 94 9.01 -7.20 3.16
CA VAL A 94 9.73 -8.47 3.01
C VAL A 94 9.79 -8.89 1.54
N LEU A 95 8.65 -8.90 0.84
CA LEU A 95 8.60 -9.24 -0.59
C LEU A 95 9.52 -8.35 -1.42
N ARG A 96 9.46 -7.03 -1.19
CA ARG A 96 10.28 -6.04 -1.90
C ARG A 96 11.76 -6.24 -1.61
N THR A 97 12.13 -6.41 -0.34
CA THR A 97 13.52 -6.63 0.08
C THR A 97 14.12 -7.87 -0.57
N VAL A 98 13.38 -8.97 -0.62
CA VAL A 98 13.84 -10.17 -1.31
C VAL A 98 13.91 -9.96 -2.82
N ALA A 99 12.91 -9.33 -3.43
CA ALA A 99 12.91 -9.06 -4.87
C ALA A 99 14.09 -8.18 -5.31
N ASP A 100 14.46 -7.18 -4.50
CA ASP A 100 15.62 -6.29 -4.70
C ASP A 100 16.94 -7.07 -4.75
N HIS A 101 17.06 -8.12 -3.94
CA HIS A 101 18.29 -8.89 -3.76
C HIS A 101 18.26 -10.25 -4.45
N TYR A 102 17.21 -10.56 -5.22
CA TYR A 102 17.07 -11.85 -5.87
C TYR A 102 17.98 -11.97 -7.12
N PRO A 103 18.70 -13.08 -7.33
CA PRO A 103 18.81 -14.26 -6.46
C PRO A 103 19.68 -13.98 -5.23
N ILE A 104 19.18 -14.39 -4.05
CA ILE A 104 19.92 -14.26 -2.79
C ILE A 104 21.21 -15.06 -2.86
N GLN A 105 22.32 -14.40 -2.54
CA GLN A 105 23.65 -15.01 -2.46
C GLN A 105 23.89 -15.46 -1.02
N ALA A 106 24.31 -16.71 -0.83
CA ALA A 106 24.70 -17.20 0.49
C ALA A 106 26.03 -16.56 0.92
N ARG A 107 26.01 -15.89 2.08
CA ARG A 107 27.17 -15.18 2.66
C ARG A 107 27.57 -15.73 4.03
N SER A 108 26.61 -16.29 4.77
CA SER A 108 26.82 -16.89 6.08
C SER A 108 26.40 -18.35 6.08
N LYS A 109 27.10 -19.16 6.89
CA LYS A 109 26.73 -20.56 7.19
C LYS A 109 25.65 -20.67 8.27
N GLU A 110 25.35 -19.58 8.98
CA GLU A 110 24.35 -19.54 10.05
C GLU A 110 22.92 -19.70 9.52
N TYR A 111 22.68 -19.25 8.30
CA TYR A 111 21.36 -19.22 7.70
C TYR A 111 21.27 -20.13 6.47
N PRO A 112 20.06 -20.62 6.12
CA PRO A 112 19.86 -21.33 4.86
C PRO A 112 20.32 -20.49 3.65
N PRO A 113 20.87 -21.11 2.58
CA PRO A 113 21.48 -20.38 1.46
C PRO A 113 20.57 -19.37 0.74
N LYS A 114 19.24 -19.60 0.75
CA LYS A 114 18.24 -18.74 0.09
C LYS A 114 17.41 -17.92 1.09
N SER A 115 17.84 -17.81 2.34
CA SER A 115 17.13 -17.05 3.37
C SER A 115 17.31 -15.55 3.17
N ILE A 116 16.27 -14.75 3.44
CA ILE A 116 16.38 -13.29 3.55
C ILE A 116 17.46 -12.86 4.56
N ARG A 117 17.75 -13.69 5.59
CA ARG A 117 18.83 -13.44 6.56
C ARG A 117 20.24 -13.47 5.96
N GLN A 118 20.39 -13.92 4.71
CA GLN A 118 21.65 -13.80 3.97
C GLN A 118 21.90 -12.38 3.43
N ILE A 119 20.87 -11.51 3.41
CA ILE A 119 20.96 -10.13 2.97
C ILE A 119 21.41 -9.27 4.16
N PRO A 120 22.59 -8.63 4.10
CA PRO A 120 23.12 -7.88 5.25
C PRO A 120 22.24 -6.70 5.65
N GLY A 121 21.78 -6.68 6.91
CA GLY A 121 20.96 -5.59 7.41
C GLY A 121 19.50 -5.64 6.98
N ALA A 122 19.02 -6.76 6.42
CA ALA A 122 17.67 -6.85 5.87
C ALA A 122 16.58 -6.44 6.87
N PHE A 123 16.77 -6.74 8.16
CA PHE A 123 15.76 -6.51 9.17
C PHE A 123 16.04 -5.25 9.99
N GLU A 124 17.30 -5.08 10.40
CA GLU A 124 17.74 -4.12 11.40
C GLU A 124 18.26 -2.81 10.80
N ARG A 125 18.57 -2.79 9.49
CA ARG A 125 19.35 -1.69 8.88
C ARG A 125 18.73 -1.10 7.62
N LEU A 126 18.05 -1.90 6.81
CA LEU A 126 17.31 -1.39 5.64
C LEU A 126 16.06 -0.66 6.12
N SER A 127 15.96 0.63 5.80
CA SER A 127 14.81 1.46 6.13
C SER A 127 13.88 1.65 4.94
N HIS A 128 12.58 1.67 5.23
CA HIS A 128 11.50 1.84 4.28
C HIS A 128 10.59 2.99 4.71
N ARG A 129 10.03 3.72 3.73
CA ARG A 129 8.99 4.72 4.00
C ARG A 129 7.65 4.01 4.14
N VAL A 130 7.06 4.08 5.33
CA VAL A 130 5.78 3.45 5.67
C VAL A 130 5.11 4.24 6.80
N GLY A 131 3.80 4.48 6.70
CA GLY A 131 3.05 5.16 7.75
C GLY A 131 3.54 6.58 8.04
N GLY A 132 4.04 7.30 7.02
CA GLY A 132 4.66 8.62 7.17
C GLY A 132 6.06 8.62 7.82
N SER A 133 6.61 7.47 8.18
CA SER A 133 7.89 7.34 8.89
C SER A 133 8.91 6.52 8.11
N SER A 134 10.18 6.57 8.54
CA SER A 134 11.26 5.73 8.03
C SER A 134 11.52 4.61 9.02
N LEU A 135 11.13 3.38 8.69
CA LEU A 135 11.16 2.24 9.61
C LEU A 135 11.87 1.04 8.99
N THR A 136 12.54 0.24 9.81
CA THR A 136 13.07 -1.07 9.42
C THR A 136 12.02 -2.18 9.64
N LEU A 137 12.24 -3.37 9.08
CA LEU A 137 11.36 -4.52 9.35
C LEU A 137 11.35 -4.86 10.85
N ASP A 138 12.52 -4.86 11.50
CA ASP A 138 12.63 -5.11 12.95
C ASP A 138 11.84 -4.08 13.76
N GLN A 139 11.88 -2.80 13.39
CA GLN A 139 11.11 -1.79 14.12
C GLN A 139 9.60 -2.03 14.01
N ILE A 140 9.11 -2.49 12.86
CA ILE A 140 7.69 -2.85 12.71
C ILE A 140 7.36 -4.08 13.57
N GLU A 141 8.20 -5.12 13.51
CA GLU A 141 7.99 -6.39 14.21
C GLU A 141 8.13 -6.30 15.72
N GLN A 142 9.14 -5.58 16.22
CA GLN A 142 9.53 -5.60 17.63
C GLN A 142 8.98 -4.40 18.41
N ASN A 143 8.66 -3.28 17.75
CA ASN A 143 8.21 -2.07 18.44
C ASN A 143 6.76 -1.71 18.16
N ILE A 144 6.21 -2.05 16.99
CA ILE A 144 4.86 -1.61 16.60
C ILE A 144 3.84 -2.73 16.77
N LEU A 145 4.10 -3.91 16.20
CA LEU A 145 3.17 -5.03 16.24
C LEU A 145 2.89 -5.60 17.65
N PRO A 146 3.84 -5.60 18.62
CA PRO A 146 3.58 -6.12 19.97
C PRO A 146 2.56 -5.31 20.77
N ASP A 147 2.39 -4.01 20.48
CA ASP A 147 1.42 -3.13 21.13
C ASP A 147 -0.04 -3.55 20.89
N PHE A 148 -0.28 -4.42 19.90
CA PHE A 148 -1.60 -4.97 19.63
C PHE A 148 -1.94 -6.18 20.50
N HIS A 149 -1.01 -6.71 21.30
CA HIS A 149 -1.24 -7.85 22.20
C HIS A 149 -2.03 -9.01 21.54
N ASP A 150 -1.81 -9.23 20.24
CA ASP A 150 -2.54 -10.22 19.45
C ASP A 150 -1.57 -11.34 19.05
N PRO A 151 -1.73 -12.56 19.60
CA PRO A 151 -0.80 -13.65 19.31
C PRO A 151 -0.84 -14.10 17.84
N ARG A 152 -1.89 -13.74 17.08
CA ARG A 152 -1.96 -14.04 15.64
C ARG A 152 -0.93 -13.26 14.82
N VAL A 153 -0.37 -12.18 15.38
CA VAL A 153 0.74 -11.43 14.78
C VAL A 153 1.90 -12.37 14.45
N TYR A 154 2.32 -13.22 15.39
CA TYR A 154 3.46 -14.12 15.18
C TYR A 154 3.22 -15.11 14.05
N LEU A 155 1.99 -15.60 13.90
CA LEU A 155 1.62 -16.47 12.79
C LEU A 155 1.63 -15.73 11.45
N ALA A 156 1.25 -14.45 11.43
CA ALA A 156 1.13 -13.65 10.22
C ALA A 156 2.49 -13.19 9.65
N LEU A 157 3.55 -13.18 10.48
CA LEU A 157 4.91 -12.83 10.07
C LEU A 157 5.70 -14.02 9.50
N GLY A 158 5.33 -15.25 9.89
CA GLY A 158 5.92 -16.50 9.38
C GLY A 158 6.91 -17.16 10.32
#